data_AF-A0A2T7Q218-F1
#
_entry.id   AF-A0A2T7Q218-F1
#
_cell.length_a   1.000
_cell.length_b   1.000
_cell.length_c   1.000
_cell.angle_alpha   90.00
_cell.angle_beta   90.00
_cell.angle_gamma   90.00
#
_symmetry.space_group_name_H-M   'P 1'
#
loop_
_entity.id
_entity.type
_entity.pdbx_description
1 polymer ?
#
loop_
_entity_poly.entity_id
_entity_poly.type
_entity_poly.pdbx_seq_one_letter_code
_entity_poly.pdbx_strand_id
1 'polypeptide(L)'
;MTDLQKRNEIHDLLAFLKTYVQIYVDNSFTDLTFDVERLITNYLNVFEKPDEKFVNVNAIQHNYPAVDLVSAKKGIAVQVTTNADKRKVDKTIATYNKHSLSYKQLIVIGFVKATKLKIPNVSVHGIEYLTNLAKFANSNQLDDLYDILKRQVPWNSLSPLDDKHCFDVVFDTINRSAIRDYTLCEGSFDQMADRLYQVKELITTGKVKGESIRAKALVEYNDNVRRKLHEIEFLISHILQICNANRNKRKSNFLDLSRQETDEIDDLKEKIINNTNSLAKELDLNKAIVGSRRH
;
A
#
# COMPACT_ATOMS: atom_id res chain seq x y z
N MET A 1 -5.43 -4.37 -17.32
CA MET A 1 -5.51 -3.01 -17.91
C MET A 1 -4.72 -2.98 -19.20
N THR A 2 -5.16 -2.22 -20.20
CA THR A 2 -4.36 -1.92 -21.40
C THR A 2 -3.25 -0.92 -21.08
N ASP A 3 -2.20 -0.85 -21.90
CA ASP A 3 -1.11 0.12 -21.72
C ASP A 3 -1.60 1.57 -21.70
N LEU A 4 -2.64 1.89 -22.47
CA LEU A 4 -3.25 3.22 -22.46
C LEU A 4 -3.93 3.50 -21.12
N GLN A 5 -4.67 2.54 -20.56
CA GLN A 5 -5.27 2.66 -19.24
C GLN A 5 -4.20 2.85 -18.15
N LYS A 6 -3.11 2.06 -18.19
CA LYS A 6 -1.98 2.20 -17.26
C LYS A 6 -1.37 3.59 -17.29
N ARG A 7 -1.13 4.16 -18.48
CA ARG A 7 -0.56 5.51 -18.62
C ARG A 7 -1.47 6.60 -18.06
N ASN A 8 -2.78 6.47 -18.27
CA ASN A 8 -3.76 7.40 -17.71
C ASN A 8 -3.78 7.30 -16.17
N GLU A 9 -3.83 6.09 -15.61
CA GLU A 9 -3.79 5.90 -14.15
C GLU A 9 -2.50 6.42 -13.53
N ILE A 10 -1.33 6.21 -14.16
CA ILE A 10 -0.05 6.77 -13.72
C ILE A 10 -0.10 8.31 -13.71
N HIS A 11 -0.68 8.92 -14.74
CA HIS A 11 -0.84 10.38 -14.81
C HIS A 11 -1.73 10.89 -13.67
N ASP A 12 -2.87 10.26 -13.45
CA ASP A 12 -3.84 10.63 -12.41
C ASP A 12 -3.22 10.48 -11.01
N LEU A 13 -2.48 9.40 -10.77
CA LEU A 13 -1.76 9.17 -9.51
C LEU A 13 -0.67 10.24 -9.27
N LEU A 14 0.11 10.61 -10.29
CA LEU A 14 1.10 11.68 -10.18
C LEU A 14 0.44 13.04 -9.90
N ALA A 15 -0.67 13.35 -10.57
CA ALA A 15 -1.42 14.58 -10.34
C ALA A 15 -2.02 14.62 -8.93
N PHE A 16 -2.56 13.50 -8.46
CA PHE A 16 -3.05 13.32 -7.10
C PHE A 16 -1.93 13.56 -6.09
N LEU A 17 -0.80 12.84 -6.20
CA LEU A 17 0.31 12.95 -5.26
C LEU A 17 0.91 14.36 -5.23
N LYS A 18 1.02 15.02 -6.40
CA LYS A 18 1.44 16.42 -6.47
C LYS A 18 0.52 17.33 -5.67
N THR A 19 -0.79 17.19 -5.87
CA THR A 19 -1.81 18.03 -5.20
C THR A 19 -1.81 17.76 -3.70
N TYR A 20 -1.74 16.49 -3.33
CA TYR A 20 -1.63 16.05 -1.96
C TYR A 20 -0.42 16.71 -1.28
N VAL A 21 0.80 16.52 -1.82
CA VAL A 21 2.02 17.14 -1.27
C VAL A 21 1.94 18.67 -1.25
N GLN A 22 1.32 19.30 -2.27
CA GLN A 22 1.13 20.76 -2.30
C GLN A 22 0.31 21.25 -1.10
N ILE A 23 -0.80 20.58 -0.76
CA ILE A 23 -1.63 20.93 0.40
C ILE A 23 -0.80 20.85 1.68
N TYR A 24 0.01 19.80 1.86
CA TYR A 24 0.86 19.66 3.04
C TYR A 24 1.91 20.76 3.14
N VAL A 25 2.58 21.07 2.03
CA VAL A 25 3.59 22.14 1.97
C VAL A 25 2.97 23.49 2.32
N ASP A 26 1.79 23.80 1.79
CA ASP A 26 1.12 25.09 2.05
C ASP A 26 0.64 25.19 3.51
N ASN A 27 0.31 24.07 4.15
CA ASN A 27 -0.08 24.01 5.56
C ASN A 27 1.09 23.78 6.53
N SER A 28 2.34 23.76 6.04
CA SER A 28 3.55 23.54 6.87
C SER A 28 3.54 22.26 7.71
N PHE A 29 2.81 21.24 7.29
CA PHE A 29 2.82 19.94 7.96
C PHE A 29 4.12 19.21 7.62
N THR A 30 5.02 19.06 8.61
CA THR A 30 6.33 18.42 8.47
C THR A 30 6.31 16.91 8.59
N ASP A 31 5.25 16.36 9.21
CA ASP A 31 5.28 15.01 9.78
C ASP A 31 4.72 13.93 8.84
N LEU A 32 4.53 14.24 7.57
CA LEU A 32 3.93 13.27 6.65
C LEU A 32 4.96 12.35 6.00
N THR A 33 4.65 11.06 6.06
CA THR A 33 5.35 9.87 5.56
C THR A 33 5.56 9.80 4.04
N PHE A 34 5.38 10.90 3.30
CA PHE A 34 5.60 10.91 1.85
C PHE A 34 7.08 11.18 1.55
N ASP A 35 7.82 10.09 1.39
CA ASP A 35 9.23 10.13 1.00
C ASP A 35 9.35 10.35 -0.52
N VAL A 36 9.29 11.63 -0.92
CA VAL A 36 9.44 12.08 -2.32
C VAL A 36 10.73 11.52 -2.91
N GLU A 37 11.83 11.51 -2.14
CA GLU A 37 13.14 11.05 -2.60
C GLU A 37 13.08 9.56 -2.95
N ARG A 38 12.53 8.73 -2.07
CA ARG A 38 12.38 7.30 -2.32
C ARG A 38 11.43 7.02 -3.48
N LEU A 39 10.33 7.76 -3.60
CA LEU A 39 9.44 7.65 -4.75
C LEU A 39 10.20 7.91 -6.05
N ILE A 40 10.89 9.06 -6.15
CA ILE A 40 11.63 9.45 -7.36
C ILE A 40 12.74 8.43 -7.66
N THR A 41 13.47 7.98 -6.64
CA THR A 41 14.53 6.96 -6.79
C THR A 41 13.98 5.71 -7.45
N ASN A 42 12.91 5.14 -6.89
CA ASN A 42 12.32 3.91 -7.40
C ASN A 42 11.76 4.14 -8.81
N TYR A 43 11.11 5.27 -9.05
CA TYR A 43 10.53 5.63 -10.34
C TYR A 43 11.59 5.73 -11.44
N LEU A 44 12.70 6.45 -11.21
CA LEU A 44 13.78 6.58 -12.19
C LEU A 44 14.42 5.22 -12.47
N ASN A 45 14.65 4.41 -11.44
CA ASN A 45 15.32 3.12 -11.56
C ASN A 45 14.55 2.05 -12.36
N VAL A 46 13.26 2.25 -12.66
CA VAL A 46 12.49 1.39 -13.59
C VAL A 46 13.02 1.51 -15.03
N PHE A 47 13.63 2.63 -15.38
CA PHE A 47 14.18 2.88 -16.71
C PHE A 47 15.66 2.50 -16.84
N GLU A 48 16.27 2.05 -15.74
CA GLU A 48 17.71 1.90 -15.64
C GLU A 48 18.17 0.45 -15.67
N LYS A 49 19.32 0.21 -16.30
CA LYS A 49 20.03 -1.07 -16.20
C LYS A 49 20.62 -1.21 -14.79
N PRO A 50 20.83 -2.45 -14.30
CA PRO A 50 21.32 -2.69 -12.93
C PRO A 50 22.56 -1.88 -12.53
N ASP A 51 23.50 -1.67 -13.46
CA ASP A 51 24.76 -0.94 -13.28
C ASP A 51 24.67 0.57 -13.56
N GLU A 52 23.50 1.05 -13.96
CA GLU A 52 23.20 2.47 -14.24
C GLU A 52 22.22 3.09 -13.23
N LYS A 53 21.69 2.27 -12.31
CA LYS A 53 20.73 2.71 -11.30
C LYS A 53 21.25 3.88 -10.47
N PHE A 54 20.33 4.77 -10.15
CA PHE A 54 20.52 5.83 -9.20
C PHE A 54 20.54 5.26 -7.78
N VAL A 55 21.55 5.64 -7.01
CA VAL A 55 21.72 5.26 -5.61
C VAL A 55 21.53 6.50 -4.75
N ASN A 56 20.80 6.35 -3.65
CA ASN A 56 20.67 7.41 -2.66
C ASN A 56 22.00 7.60 -1.93
N VAL A 57 22.61 8.78 -2.06
CA VAL A 57 23.92 9.08 -1.48
C VAL A 57 23.85 9.32 0.03
N ASN A 58 22.71 9.77 0.55
CA ASN A 58 22.51 9.94 1.99
C ASN A 58 22.52 8.60 2.74
N ALA A 59 22.23 7.49 2.05
CA ALA A 59 22.36 6.14 2.61
C ALA A 59 23.82 5.66 2.69
N ILE A 60 24.75 6.27 1.95
CA ILE A 60 26.17 5.91 1.90
C ILE A 60 26.99 6.86 2.78
N GLN A 61 26.70 8.15 2.69
CA GLN A 61 27.38 9.22 3.42
C GLN A 61 26.34 10.21 3.93
N HIS A 62 26.23 10.32 5.25
CA HIS A 62 25.31 11.27 5.87
C HIS A 62 25.67 12.70 5.44
N ASN A 63 24.66 13.49 5.02
CA ASN A 63 24.80 14.87 4.55
C ASN A 63 25.63 15.03 3.28
N TYR A 64 25.38 14.20 2.27
CA TYR A 64 26.02 14.40 0.98
C TYR A 64 25.58 15.75 0.37
N PRO A 65 26.51 16.57 -0.15
CA PRO A 65 26.20 17.94 -0.52
C PRO A 65 25.30 18.03 -1.75
N ALA A 66 24.12 18.65 -1.58
CA ALA A 66 23.27 19.20 -2.66
C ALA A 66 22.76 18.24 -3.74
N VAL A 67 22.89 16.93 -3.53
CA VAL A 67 22.31 15.91 -4.39
C VAL A 67 21.85 14.75 -3.52
N ASP A 68 20.72 14.16 -3.87
CA ASP A 68 20.15 13.03 -3.11
C ASP A 68 20.46 11.70 -3.80
N LEU A 69 20.52 11.70 -5.14
CA LEU A 69 20.74 10.50 -5.94
C LEU A 69 21.90 10.68 -6.92
N VAL A 70 22.66 9.62 -7.17
CA VAL A 70 23.74 9.63 -8.17
C VAL A 70 23.76 8.35 -8.98
N SER A 71 24.10 8.47 -10.26
CA SER A 71 24.48 7.35 -11.13
C SER A 71 25.91 7.60 -11.61
N ALA A 72 26.86 6.88 -11.00
CA ALA A 72 28.29 7.07 -11.29
C ALA A 72 28.62 6.72 -12.76
N LYS A 73 28.02 5.66 -13.28
CA LYS A 73 28.23 5.21 -14.66
C LYS A 73 27.71 6.21 -15.69
N LYS A 74 26.52 6.80 -15.46
CA LYS A 74 25.99 7.86 -16.34
C LYS A 74 26.66 9.21 -16.10
N GLY A 75 27.28 9.41 -14.94
CA GLY A 75 27.79 10.70 -14.53
C GLY A 75 26.66 11.71 -14.32
N ILE A 76 25.52 11.27 -13.77
CA ILE A 76 24.36 12.12 -13.51
C ILE A 76 24.11 12.17 -12.00
N ALA A 77 23.89 13.37 -11.48
CA ALA A 77 23.41 13.58 -10.12
C ALA A 77 22.01 14.18 -10.13
N VAL A 78 21.19 13.82 -9.16
CA VAL A 78 19.79 14.27 -9.04
C VAL A 78 19.57 14.84 -7.64
N GLN A 79 19.06 16.06 -7.59
CA GLN A 79 18.45 16.64 -6.40
C GLN A 79 16.94 16.54 -6.53
N VAL A 80 16.28 16.00 -5.53
CA VAL A 80 14.83 15.96 -5.39
C VAL A 80 14.43 17.02 -4.37
N THR A 81 13.39 17.79 -4.67
CA THR A 81 12.83 18.75 -3.72
C THR A 81 11.35 18.95 -3.98
N THR A 82 10.58 19.37 -2.97
CA THR A 82 9.16 19.69 -3.15
C THR A 82 8.97 20.90 -4.06
N ASN A 83 9.68 22.00 -3.79
CA ASN A 83 9.67 23.22 -4.58
C ASN A 83 11.07 23.51 -5.11
N ALA A 84 11.29 23.41 -6.41
CA ALA A 84 12.50 23.85 -7.08
C ALA A 84 12.29 25.28 -7.60
N ASP A 85 12.19 26.24 -6.68
CA ASP A 85 12.20 27.66 -7.03
C ASP A 85 13.62 28.14 -7.38
N LYS A 86 13.73 29.34 -7.95
CA LYS A 86 15.03 29.90 -8.36
C LYS A 86 16.03 29.95 -7.20
N ARG A 87 15.61 30.36 -6.00
CA ARG A 87 16.49 30.50 -4.83
C ARG A 87 17.06 29.15 -4.40
N LYS A 88 16.24 28.10 -4.38
CA LYS A 88 16.67 26.74 -4.07
C LYS A 88 17.60 26.19 -5.14
N VAL A 89 17.25 26.35 -6.42
CA VAL A 89 18.11 25.90 -7.53
C VAL A 89 19.48 26.59 -7.49
N ASP A 90 19.52 27.92 -7.31
CA ASP A 90 20.77 28.68 -7.22
C ASP A 90 21.64 28.20 -6.04
N LYS A 91 21.01 27.90 -4.88
CA LYS A 91 21.72 27.35 -3.71
C LYS A 91 22.26 25.95 -3.97
N THR A 92 21.49 25.08 -4.63
CA THR A 92 21.91 23.73 -5.01
C THR A 92 23.12 23.81 -5.95
N ILE A 93 23.08 24.66 -6.97
CA ILE A 93 24.19 24.86 -7.92
C ILE A 93 25.43 25.42 -7.22
N ALA A 94 25.27 26.43 -6.37
CA ALA A 94 26.39 27.01 -5.62
C ALA A 94 27.07 25.95 -4.74
N THR A 95 26.29 25.08 -4.11
CA THR A 95 26.80 23.99 -3.27
C THR A 95 27.47 22.91 -4.12
N TYR A 96 26.85 22.51 -5.23
CA TYR A 96 27.41 21.55 -6.19
C TYR A 96 28.79 22.00 -6.69
N ASN A 97 28.91 23.27 -7.10
CA ASN A 97 30.16 23.85 -7.58
C ASN A 97 31.21 23.99 -6.47
N LYS A 98 30.80 24.40 -5.26
CA LYS A 98 31.70 24.53 -4.10
C LYS A 98 32.36 23.20 -3.72
N HIS A 99 31.63 22.10 -3.88
CA HIS A 99 32.13 20.76 -3.56
C HIS A 99 32.77 20.04 -4.76
N SER A 100 32.94 20.71 -5.90
CA SER A 100 33.59 20.19 -7.11
C SER A 100 33.09 18.79 -7.51
N LEU A 101 31.78 18.56 -7.41
CA LEU A 101 31.19 17.26 -7.72
C LEU A 101 31.44 16.91 -9.19
N SER A 102 31.92 15.68 -9.44
CA SER A 102 32.48 15.25 -10.73
C SER A 102 31.44 14.77 -11.75
N TYR A 103 30.15 15.00 -11.50
CA TYR A 103 29.09 14.57 -12.40
C TYR A 103 28.97 15.50 -13.61
N LYS A 104 28.67 14.92 -14.77
CA LYS A 104 28.55 15.62 -16.06
C LYS A 104 27.27 16.45 -16.14
N GLN A 105 26.21 16.00 -15.46
CA GLN A 105 24.90 16.64 -15.47
C GLN A 105 24.28 16.60 -14.07
N LEU A 106 23.70 17.73 -13.67
CA LEU A 106 22.84 17.86 -12.49
C LEU A 106 21.38 17.98 -12.92
N ILE A 107 20.51 17.14 -12.38
CA ILE A 107 19.07 17.22 -12.58
C ILE A 107 18.43 17.66 -11.27
N VAL A 108 17.62 18.72 -11.29
CA VAL A 108 16.84 19.16 -10.14
C VAL A 108 15.37 18.89 -10.42
N ILE A 109 14.74 18.03 -9.62
CA ILE A 109 13.34 17.66 -9.74
C ILE A 109 12.55 18.37 -8.63
N GLY A 110 11.70 19.31 -9.04
CA GLY A 110 10.71 19.96 -8.18
C GLY A 110 9.36 19.25 -8.24
N PHE A 111 9.01 18.47 -7.22
CA PHE A 111 7.82 17.63 -7.25
C PHE A 111 6.51 18.42 -7.39
N VAL A 112 6.41 19.56 -6.70
CA VAL A 112 5.23 20.43 -6.68
C VAL A 112 5.41 21.63 -7.63
N LYS A 113 6.51 22.36 -7.48
CA LYS A 113 6.85 23.50 -8.34
C LYS A 113 8.27 23.36 -8.87
N ALA A 114 8.45 23.72 -10.13
CA ALA A 114 9.76 23.83 -10.75
C ALA A 114 9.86 25.12 -11.55
N THR A 115 10.97 25.83 -11.37
CA THR A 115 11.29 27.00 -12.18
C THR A 115 11.83 26.57 -13.55
N LYS A 116 11.56 27.37 -14.58
CA LYS A 116 12.16 27.20 -15.91
C LYS A 116 13.47 27.98 -15.95
N LEU A 117 14.58 27.29 -15.71
CA LEU A 117 15.93 27.86 -15.84
C LEU A 117 16.69 27.11 -16.93
N LYS A 118 17.44 27.85 -17.75
CA LYS A 118 18.38 27.29 -18.71
C LYS A 118 19.78 27.56 -18.21
N ILE A 119 20.43 26.53 -17.68
CA ILE A 119 21.78 26.60 -17.13
C ILE A 119 22.57 25.45 -17.77
N PRO A 120 23.81 25.69 -18.26
CA PRO A 120 24.63 24.61 -18.82
C PRO A 120 24.80 23.47 -17.82
N ASN A 121 24.64 22.23 -18.29
CA ASN A 121 24.80 21.01 -17.48
C ASN A 121 23.84 20.88 -16.28
N VAL A 122 22.86 21.78 -16.14
CA VAL A 122 21.82 21.71 -15.09
C VAL A 122 20.44 21.72 -15.74
N SER A 123 19.64 20.69 -15.45
CA SER A 123 18.27 20.56 -15.95
C SER A 123 17.30 20.63 -14.79
N VAL A 124 16.37 21.60 -14.83
CA VAL A 124 15.32 21.74 -13.81
C VAL A 124 14.00 21.24 -14.38
N HIS A 125 13.36 20.32 -13.68
CA HIS A 125 12.16 19.65 -14.12
C HIS A 125 11.09 19.62 -13.03
N GLY A 126 9.82 19.79 -13.41
CA GLY A 126 8.70 19.45 -12.55
C GLY A 126 8.31 17.98 -12.68
N ILE A 127 7.19 17.61 -12.05
CA ILE A 127 6.62 16.26 -12.13
C ILE A 127 6.32 15.81 -13.57
N GLU A 128 6.16 16.76 -14.50
CA GLU A 128 5.94 16.47 -15.92
C GLU A 128 7.07 15.63 -16.53
N TYR A 129 8.28 15.71 -15.98
CA TYR A 129 9.39 14.86 -16.38
C TYR A 129 9.08 13.37 -16.19
N LEU A 130 8.46 13.01 -15.06
CA LEU A 130 8.04 11.63 -14.78
C LEU A 130 6.93 11.19 -15.75
N THR A 131 5.94 12.06 -16.00
CA THR A 131 4.88 11.76 -16.96
C THR A 131 5.44 11.56 -18.37
N ASN A 132 6.48 12.29 -18.75
CA ASN A 132 7.13 12.13 -20.05
C ASN A 132 7.93 10.83 -20.12
N LEU A 133 8.59 10.40 -19.05
CA LEU A 133 9.24 9.08 -18.99
C LEU A 133 8.22 7.95 -19.18
N ALA A 134 7.07 8.01 -18.50
CA ALA A 134 6.01 7.01 -18.62
C ALA A 134 5.44 6.86 -20.04
N LYS A 135 5.48 7.91 -20.89
CA LYS A 135 5.04 7.82 -22.28
C LYS A 135 5.85 6.79 -23.08
N PHE A 136 7.12 6.63 -22.76
CA PHE A 136 8.05 5.73 -23.47
C PHE A 136 8.24 4.39 -22.77
N ALA A 137 7.56 4.16 -21.64
CA ALA A 137 7.63 2.91 -20.90
C ALA A 137 6.97 1.75 -21.67
N ASN A 138 7.60 0.58 -21.59
CA ASN A 138 7.01 -0.70 -22.01
C ASN A 138 6.00 -1.23 -20.96
N SER A 139 5.25 -2.28 -21.28
CA SER A 139 4.18 -2.80 -20.40
C SER A 139 4.66 -3.18 -18.99
N ASN A 140 5.82 -3.85 -18.87
CA ASN A 140 6.38 -4.24 -17.58
C ASN A 140 6.79 -3.02 -16.76
N GLN A 141 7.44 -2.04 -17.41
CA GLN A 141 7.78 -0.78 -16.76
C GLN A 141 6.52 -0.03 -16.31
N LEU A 142 5.45 -0.02 -17.11
CA LEU A 142 4.19 0.59 -16.70
C LEU A 142 3.59 -0.10 -15.46
N ASP A 143 3.68 -1.42 -15.34
CA ASP A 143 3.24 -2.14 -14.13
C ASP A 143 4.09 -1.75 -12.92
N ASP A 144 5.42 -1.71 -13.06
CA ASP A 144 6.31 -1.31 -11.97
C ASP A 144 6.04 0.13 -11.52
N LEU A 145 5.85 1.07 -12.46
CA LEU A 145 5.54 2.47 -12.15
C LEU A 145 4.19 2.61 -11.45
N TYR A 146 3.17 1.88 -11.90
CA TYR A 146 1.85 1.88 -11.29
C TYR A 146 1.93 1.39 -9.83
N ASP A 147 2.61 0.28 -9.60
CA ASP A 147 2.78 -0.29 -8.25
C ASP A 147 3.57 0.64 -7.33
N ILE A 148 4.64 1.28 -7.83
CA ILE A 148 5.42 2.25 -7.08
C ILE A 148 4.54 3.42 -6.63
N LEU A 149 3.75 4.01 -7.54
CA LEU A 149 2.90 5.16 -7.23
C LEU A 149 1.77 4.79 -6.28
N LYS A 150 1.10 3.67 -6.53
CA LYS A 150 -0.04 3.20 -5.73
C LYS A 150 0.33 2.96 -4.27
N ARG A 151 1.56 2.49 -4.00
CA ARG A 151 2.09 2.30 -2.64
C ARG A 151 2.34 3.61 -1.89
N GLN A 152 2.51 4.72 -2.59
CA GLN A 152 2.74 6.03 -1.95
C GLN A 152 1.45 6.80 -1.66
N VAL A 153 0.31 6.36 -2.20
CA VAL A 153 -0.98 6.99 -1.90
C VAL A 153 -1.40 6.60 -0.48
N PRO A 154 -1.66 7.57 0.41
CA PRO A 154 -2.11 7.30 1.77
C PRO A 154 -3.61 7.03 1.77
N TRP A 155 -4.00 5.85 1.26
CA TRP A 155 -5.39 5.45 1.09
C TRP A 155 -6.21 5.56 2.39
N ASN A 156 -5.57 5.34 3.54
CA ASN A 156 -6.19 5.47 4.85
C ASN A 156 -6.58 6.92 5.20
N SER A 157 -5.70 7.88 4.90
CA SER A 157 -5.97 9.31 5.16
C SER A 157 -7.00 9.92 4.20
N LEU A 158 -7.26 9.25 3.07
CA LEU A 158 -8.21 9.71 2.06
C LEU A 158 -9.59 9.11 2.22
N SER A 159 -9.72 8.03 2.98
CA SER A 159 -10.99 7.38 3.18
C SER A 159 -11.88 8.27 4.06
N PRO A 160 -13.04 8.74 3.56
CA PRO A 160 -13.94 9.59 4.35
C PRO A 160 -14.69 8.79 5.42
N LEU A 161 -14.59 7.46 5.37
CA LEU A 161 -15.25 6.58 6.31
C LEU A 161 -14.47 6.53 7.62
N ASP A 162 -15.15 6.24 8.71
CA ASP A 162 -14.53 6.07 10.02
C ASP A 162 -14.17 4.59 10.26
N ASP A 163 -13.00 4.35 10.86
CA ASP A 163 -12.48 2.99 11.10
C ASP A 163 -13.39 2.22 12.05
N LYS A 164 -13.92 2.87 13.10
CA LYS A 164 -14.80 2.23 14.08
C LYS A 164 -16.11 1.79 13.42
N HIS A 165 -16.77 2.66 12.66
CA HIS A 165 -18.01 2.31 11.95
C HIS A 165 -17.79 1.22 10.89
N CYS A 166 -16.69 1.27 10.14
CA CYS A 166 -16.39 0.24 9.14
C CYS A 166 -16.05 -1.10 9.79
N PHE A 167 -15.32 -1.09 10.90
CA PHE A 167 -15.06 -2.29 11.68
C PHE A 167 -16.34 -2.84 12.33
N ASP A 168 -17.29 -1.99 12.72
CA ASP A 168 -18.60 -2.40 13.25
C ASP A 168 -19.33 -3.35 12.29
N VAL A 169 -19.33 -3.02 10.98
CA VAL A 169 -19.89 -3.84 9.90
C VAL A 169 -19.12 -5.14 9.71
N VAL A 170 -17.78 -5.09 9.74
CA VAL A 170 -16.93 -6.28 9.66
C VAL A 170 -17.20 -7.21 10.84
N PHE A 171 -17.30 -6.64 12.06
CA PHE A 171 -17.59 -7.37 13.28
C PHE A 171 -18.91 -8.13 13.16
N ASP A 172 -19.97 -7.51 12.67
CA ASP A 172 -21.29 -8.18 12.53
C ASP A 172 -21.25 -9.30 11.49
N THR A 173 -20.38 -9.17 10.49
CA THR A 173 -20.14 -10.23 9.50
C THR A 173 -19.33 -11.38 10.09
N ILE A 174 -18.39 -11.10 10.99
CA ILE A 174 -17.63 -12.11 11.75
C ILE A 174 -18.53 -12.79 12.79
N ASN A 175 -19.44 -12.05 13.44
CA ASN A 175 -20.36 -12.53 14.49
C ASN A 175 -21.53 -13.37 13.93
N ARG A 176 -21.21 -14.30 13.03
CA ARG A 176 -22.13 -15.26 12.44
C ARG A 176 -21.79 -16.67 12.94
N SER A 177 -22.73 -17.60 12.82
CA SER A 177 -22.56 -19.00 13.28
C SER A 177 -21.29 -19.65 12.74
N ALA A 178 -20.92 -19.36 11.48
CA ALA A 178 -19.72 -19.90 10.84
C ALA A 178 -18.42 -19.66 11.62
N ILE A 179 -18.35 -18.64 12.48
CA ILE A 179 -17.20 -18.36 13.37
C ILE A 179 -17.57 -18.56 14.84
N ARG A 180 -18.77 -18.15 15.25
CA ARG A 180 -19.21 -18.20 16.66
C ARG A 180 -19.38 -19.63 17.17
N ASP A 181 -19.87 -20.52 16.31
CA ASP A 181 -20.31 -21.85 16.72
C ASP A 181 -19.21 -22.87 16.37
N TYR A 182 -18.94 -23.80 17.30
CA TYR A 182 -17.96 -24.87 17.09
C TYR A 182 -18.42 -25.81 15.97
N THR A 183 -17.46 -26.48 15.34
CA THR A 183 -17.71 -27.43 14.25
C THR A 183 -18.69 -28.55 14.62
N LEU A 184 -18.77 -28.93 15.90
CA LEU A 184 -19.76 -29.90 16.41
C LEU A 184 -21.23 -29.42 16.30
N CYS A 185 -21.44 -28.10 16.23
CA CYS A 185 -22.73 -27.45 16.02
C CYS A 185 -22.97 -27.09 14.55
N GLU A 186 -22.03 -27.40 13.66
CA GLU A 186 -22.07 -26.97 12.27
C GLU A 186 -23.06 -27.83 11.47
N GLY A 187 -24.11 -27.21 10.94
CA GLY A 187 -25.10 -27.90 10.11
C GLY A 187 -24.59 -28.18 8.69
N SER A 188 -23.65 -27.38 8.18
CA SER A 188 -23.06 -27.56 6.85
C SER A 188 -21.69 -26.88 6.74
N PHE A 189 -20.63 -27.67 6.57
CA PHE A 189 -19.28 -27.16 6.35
C PHE A 189 -19.13 -26.38 5.05
N ASP A 190 -19.92 -26.70 4.01
CA ASP A 190 -19.93 -25.93 2.77
C ASP A 190 -20.47 -24.51 3.00
N GLN A 191 -21.59 -24.38 3.71
CA GLN A 191 -22.11 -23.06 4.08
C GLN A 191 -21.15 -22.30 5.00
N MET A 192 -20.51 -22.99 5.95
CA MET A 192 -19.47 -22.38 6.78
C MET A 192 -18.35 -21.79 5.93
N ALA A 193 -17.80 -22.56 4.98
CA ALA A 193 -16.73 -22.13 4.10
C ALA A 193 -17.15 -20.93 3.22
N ASP A 194 -18.36 -20.96 2.66
CA ASP A 194 -18.89 -19.84 1.88
C ASP A 194 -19.02 -18.56 2.71
N ARG A 195 -19.50 -18.67 3.95
CA ARG A 195 -19.61 -17.53 4.88
C ARG A 195 -18.24 -16.98 5.29
N LEU A 196 -17.27 -17.85 5.54
CA LEU A 196 -15.88 -17.44 5.80
C LEU A 196 -15.26 -16.72 4.61
N TYR A 197 -15.55 -17.17 3.39
CA TYR A 197 -15.12 -16.48 2.17
C TYR A 197 -15.71 -15.06 2.07
N GLN A 198 -17.00 -14.89 2.39
CA GLN A 198 -17.63 -13.56 2.43
C GLN A 198 -16.95 -12.62 3.44
N VAL A 199 -16.61 -13.12 4.64
CA VAL A 199 -15.87 -12.32 5.65
C VAL A 199 -14.52 -11.89 5.09
N LYS A 200 -13.78 -12.82 4.47
CA LYS A 200 -12.50 -12.52 3.83
C LYS A 200 -12.65 -11.48 2.70
N GLU A 201 -13.66 -11.63 1.84
CA GLU A 201 -13.94 -10.69 0.74
C GLU A 201 -14.24 -9.29 1.28
N LEU A 202 -15.06 -9.20 2.35
CA LEU A 202 -15.38 -7.93 3.01
C LEU A 202 -14.15 -7.26 3.61
N ILE A 203 -13.33 -8.00 4.37
CA ILE A 203 -12.11 -7.44 5.00
C ILE A 203 -11.15 -6.93 3.93
N THR A 204 -10.92 -7.72 2.87
CA THR A 204 -9.92 -7.41 1.84
C THR A 204 -10.38 -6.30 0.90
N THR A 205 -11.63 -6.32 0.44
CA THR A 205 -12.13 -5.45 -0.62
C THR A 205 -13.12 -4.38 -0.18
N GLY A 206 -13.60 -4.44 1.07
CA GLY A 206 -14.63 -3.54 1.59
C GLY A 206 -16.05 -3.87 1.13
N LYS A 207 -16.25 -4.96 0.39
CA LYS A 207 -17.57 -5.36 -0.12
C LYS A 207 -17.72 -6.87 -0.22
N VAL A 208 -18.97 -7.34 -0.19
CA VAL A 208 -19.33 -8.71 -0.51
C VAL A 208 -20.09 -8.73 -1.84
N LYS A 209 -19.74 -9.65 -2.74
CA LYS A 209 -20.42 -9.75 -4.04
C LYS A 209 -21.88 -10.17 -3.86
N GLY A 210 -22.80 -9.41 -4.47
CA GLY A 210 -24.23 -9.72 -4.44
C GLY A 210 -24.95 -9.26 -3.15
N GLU A 211 -24.23 -8.71 -2.17
CA GLU A 211 -24.82 -8.14 -0.95
C GLU A 211 -24.59 -6.62 -0.90
N SER A 212 -25.53 -5.91 -0.28
CA SER A 212 -25.43 -4.46 -0.03
C SER A 212 -24.65 -4.14 1.24
N ILE A 213 -23.63 -4.95 1.57
CA ILE A 213 -22.71 -4.71 2.69
C ILE A 213 -21.49 -3.93 2.17
N ARG A 214 -21.12 -2.88 2.89
CA ARG A 214 -20.00 -1.99 2.54
C ARG A 214 -19.22 -1.60 3.80
N ALA A 215 -17.90 -1.64 3.69
CA ALA A 215 -16.93 -1.15 4.65
C ALA A 215 -15.70 -0.62 3.88
N LYS A 216 -14.72 -0.08 4.59
CA LYS A 216 -13.39 0.18 4.04
C LYS A 216 -12.73 -1.11 3.55
N ALA A 217 -11.97 -1.03 2.46
CA ALA A 217 -11.01 -2.07 2.10
C ALA A 217 -9.84 -2.09 3.10
N LEU A 218 -9.15 -3.23 3.22
CA LEU A 218 -8.07 -3.42 4.20
C LEU A 218 -7.01 -2.29 4.15
N VAL A 219 -6.68 -1.81 2.95
CA VAL A 219 -5.67 -0.76 2.72
C VAL A 219 -6.10 0.63 3.20
N GLU A 220 -7.39 0.85 3.42
CA GLU A 220 -7.96 2.13 3.84
C GLU A 220 -8.11 2.26 5.36
N TYR A 221 -7.90 1.18 6.12
CA TYR A 221 -7.84 1.25 7.57
C TYR A 221 -6.50 1.82 8.04
N ASN A 222 -6.51 2.48 9.20
CA ASN A 222 -5.27 2.89 9.85
C ASN A 222 -4.40 1.69 10.22
N ASP A 223 -3.09 1.91 10.31
CA ASP A 223 -2.08 0.84 10.45
C ASP A 223 -2.37 -0.12 11.61
N ASN A 224 -2.87 0.38 12.75
CA ASN A 224 -3.19 -0.48 13.90
C ASN A 224 -4.36 -1.44 13.58
N VAL A 225 -5.47 -0.88 13.09
CA VAL A 225 -6.68 -1.64 12.73
C VAL A 225 -6.39 -2.60 11.58
N ARG A 226 -5.67 -2.12 10.56
CA ARG A 226 -5.24 -2.92 9.40
C ARG A 226 -4.45 -4.16 9.82
N ARG A 227 -3.51 -4.02 10.75
CA ARG A 227 -2.68 -5.16 11.22
C ARG A 227 -3.54 -6.24 11.87
N LYS A 228 -4.48 -5.85 12.73
CA LYS A 228 -5.41 -6.77 13.41
C LYS A 228 -6.39 -7.42 12.43
N LEU A 229 -6.94 -6.65 11.48
CA LEU A 229 -7.80 -7.19 10.43
C LEU A 229 -7.06 -8.17 9.51
N HIS A 230 -5.79 -7.89 9.19
CA HIS A 230 -4.95 -8.81 8.43
C HIS A 230 -4.71 -10.12 9.19
N GLU A 231 -4.50 -10.07 10.51
CA GLU A 231 -4.38 -11.28 11.34
C GLU A 231 -5.67 -12.11 11.34
N ILE A 232 -6.83 -11.46 11.45
CA ILE A 232 -8.15 -12.11 11.36
C ILE A 232 -8.34 -12.76 9.97
N GLU A 233 -8.06 -12.03 8.89
CA GLU A 233 -8.14 -12.53 7.51
C GLU A 233 -7.22 -13.74 7.29
N PHE A 234 -6.00 -13.70 7.85
CA PHE A 234 -5.06 -14.80 7.77
C PHE A 234 -5.59 -16.08 8.44
N LEU A 235 -6.17 -15.96 9.63
CA LEU A 235 -6.79 -17.09 10.34
C LEU A 235 -7.97 -17.68 9.54
N ILE A 236 -8.81 -16.82 8.95
CA ILE A 236 -9.92 -17.24 8.07
C ILE A 236 -9.38 -17.97 6.84
N SER A 237 -8.35 -17.43 6.21
CA SER A 237 -7.67 -18.05 5.07
C SER A 237 -7.13 -19.44 5.42
N HIS A 238 -6.64 -19.64 6.64
CA HIS A 238 -6.16 -20.93 7.09
C HIS A 238 -7.30 -21.96 7.21
N ILE A 239 -8.46 -21.57 7.77
CA ILE A 239 -9.65 -22.45 7.80
C ILE A 239 -10.09 -22.83 6.37
N LEU A 240 -10.13 -21.85 5.46
CA LEU A 240 -10.48 -22.09 4.06
C LEU A 240 -9.46 -23.02 3.37
N GLN A 241 -8.18 -22.93 3.72
CA GLN A 241 -7.15 -23.83 3.21
C GLN A 241 -7.36 -25.27 3.67
N ILE A 242 -7.72 -25.48 4.95
CA ILE A 242 -8.06 -26.82 5.47
C ILE A 242 -9.24 -27.40 4.67
N CYS A 243 -10.30 -26.60 4.48
CA CYS A 243 -11.48 -27.01 3.70
C CYS A 243 -11.10 -27.38 2.24
N ASN A 244 -10.32 -26.54 1.57
CA ASN A 244 -9.89 -26.78 0.19
C ASN A 244 -8.96 -27.99 0.07
N ALA A 245 -8.06 -28.21 1.02
CA ALA A 245 -7.18 -29.37 1.05
C ALA A 245 -8.00 -30.67 1.20
N ASN A 246 -9.04 -30.66 2.03
CA ASN A 246 -9.95 -31.79 2.20
C ASN A 246 -10.70 -32.13 0.90
N ARG A 247 -11.30 -31.11 0.23
CA ARG A 247 -11.95 -31.26 -1.07
C ARG A 247 -11.02 -31.86 -2.13
N ASN A 248 -9.79 -31.35 -2.22
CA ASN A 248 -8.79 -31.81 -3.18
C ASN A 248 -8.36 -33.27 -2.93
N LYS A 249 -8.12 -33.64 -1.66
CA LYS A 249 -7.77 -35.03 -1.29
C LYS A 249 -8.87 -36.02 -1.69
N ARG A 250 -10.13 -35.63 -1.51
CA ARG A 250 -11.30 -36.48 -1.79
C ARG A 250 -11.77 -36.43 -3.24
N LYS A 251 -11.26 -35.49 -4.04
CA LYS A 251 -11.75 -35.19 -5.41
C LYS A 251 -13.28 -34.98 -5.43
N SER A 252 -13.81 -34.34 -4.39
CA SER A 252 -15.23 -34.08 -4.21
C SER A 252 -15.44 -32.65 -3.74
N ASN A 253 -16.56 -32.05 -4.14
CA ASN A 253 -16.95 -30.73 -3.65
C ASN A 253 -17.49 -30.78 -2.21
N PHE A 254 -17.86 -31.97 -1.72
CA PHE A 254 -18.40 -32.18 -0.39
C PHE A 254 -17.31 -32.12 0.68
N LEU A 255 -17.53 -31.31 1.72
CA LEU A 255 -16.65 -31.20 2.88
C LEU A 255 -16.98 -32.24 3.94
N ASP A 256 -16.02 -33.11 4.24
CA ASP A 256 -16.12 -34.09 5.33
C ASP A 256 -14.79 -34.13 6.07
N LEU A 257 -14.78 -33.36 7.16
CA LEU A 257 -13.59 -33.03 7.94
C LEU A 257 -13.33 -34.10 8.99
N SER A 258 -12.05 -34.47 9.13
CA SER A 258 -11.61 -35.34 10.22
C SER A 258 -11.70 -34.64 11.58
N ARG A 259 -11.61 -35.43 12.66
CA ARG A 259 -11.56 -34.89 14.02
C ARG A 259 -10.41 -33.89 14.23
N GLN A 260 -9.25 -34.19 13.67
CA GLN A 260 -8.09 -33.29 13.76
C GLN A 260 -8.34 -31.97 13.01
N GLU A 261 -8.92 -32.03 11.80
CA GLU A 261 -9.25 -30.82 11.03
C GLU A 261 -10.33 -29.97 11.71
N THR A 262 -11.32 -30.61 12.35
CA THR A 262 -12.38 -29.92 13.11
C THR A 262 -11.83 -29.28 14.39
N ASP A 263 -10.98 -29.97 15.14
CA ASP A 263 -10.26 -29.41 16.30
C ASP A 263 -9.41 -28.20 15.91
N GLU A 264 -8.66 -28.29 14.80
CA GLU A 264 -7.84 -27.18 14.31
C GLU A 264 -8.69 -25.97 13.87
N ILE A 265 -9.82 -26.21 13.20
CA ILE A 265 -10.75 -25.13 12.82
C ILE A 265 -11.35 -24.47 14.06
N ASP A 266 -11.74 -25.24 15.07
CA ASP A 266 -12.28 -24.72 16.33
C ASP A 266 -11.27 -23.81 17.03
N ASP A 267 -9.99 -24.21 17.10
CA ASP A 267 -8.90 -23.40 17.67
C ASP A 267 -8.69 -22.09 16.88
N LEU A 268 -8.80 -22.15 15.55
CA LEU A 268 -8.70 -20.97 14.68
C LEU A 268 -9.90 -20.03 14.86
N LYS A 269 -11.12 -20.57 14.98
CA LYS A 269 -12.34 -19.79 15.29
C LYS A 269 -12.19 -19.05 16.61
N GLU A 270 -11.65 -19.69 17.65
CA GLU A 270 -11.40 -19.05 18.95
C GLU A 270 -10.39 -17.89 18.84
N LYS A 271 -9.29 -18.08 18.10
CA LYS A 271 -8.32 -17.01 17.84
C LYS A 271 -8.95 -15.83 17.08
N ILE A 272 -9.81 -16.11 16.09
CA ILE A 272 -10.55 -15.08 15.37
C ILE A 272 -11.41 -14.28 16.35
N ILE A 273 -12.23 -14.96 17.18
CA ILE A 273 -13.09 -14.33 18.19
C ILE A 273 -12.28 -13.43 19.12
N ASN A 274 -11.16 -13.94 19.65
CA ASN A 274 -10.30 -13.20 20.57
C ASN A 274 -9.70 -11.95 19.91
N ASN A 275 -9.20 -12.07 18.68
CA ASN A 275 -8.65 -10.94 17.93
C ASN A 275 -9.73 -9.91 17.57
N THR A 276 -10.92 -10.35 17.18
CA THR A 276 -12.06 -9.48 16.88
C THR A 276 -12.53 -8.74 18.13
N ASN A 277 -12.64 -9.41 19.28
CA ASN A 277 -13.03 -8.79 20.55
C ASN A 277 -11.97 -7.81 21.07
N SER A 278 -10.69 -8.13 20.92
CA SER A 278 -9.59 -7.20 21.24
C SER A 278 -9.72 -5.91 20.42
N LEU A 279 -9.90 -6.05 19.10
CA LEU A 279 -10.03 -4.89 18.21
C LEU A 279 -11.31 -4.09 18.49
N ALA A 280 -12.42 -4.75 18.82
CA ALA A 280 -13.65 -4.09 19.25
C ALA A 280 -13.43 -3.22 20.49
N LYS A 281 -12.69 -3.73 21.47
CA LYS A 281 -12.33 -2.97 22.67
C LYS A 281 -11.40 -1.80 22.35
N GLU A 282 -10.40 -1.99 21.49
CA GLU A 282 -9.48 -0.91 21.06
C GLU A 282 -10.20 0.22 20.31
N LEU A 283 -11.33 -0.07 19.65
CA LEU A 283 -12.15 0.88 18.92
C LEU A 283 -13.37 1.39 19.73
N ASP A 284 -13.42 1.09 21.03
CA ASP A 284 -14.53 1.45 21.92
C ASP A 284 -15.91 0.99 21.40
N LEU A 285 -15.97 -0.20 20.79
CA LEU A 285 -17.22 -0.86 20.44
C LEU A 285 -17.76 -1.62 21.66
N ASN A 286 -18.98 -1.27 22.08
CA ASN A 286 -19.66 -1.90 23.22
C ASN A 286 -20.30 -3.25 22.84
N LYS A 287 -19.54 -4.14 22.19
CA LYS A 287 -19.99 -5.48 21.78
C LYS A 287 -18.85 -6.48 21.81
N ALA A 288 -19.19 -7.75 22.04
CA ALA A 288 -18.27 -8.86 22.06
C ALA A 288 -18.94 -10.11 21.44
N ILE A 289 -18.16 -10.87 20.68
CA ILE A 289 -18.55 -12.17 20.17
C ILE A 289 -18.38 -13.17 21.31
N VAL A 290 -19.46 -13.87 21.64
CA VAL A 290 -19.45 -14.96 22.62
C VAL A 290 -19.58 -16.25 21.84
N GLY A 291 -18.49 -17.02 21.78
CA GLY A 291 -18.47 -18.33 21.14
C GLY A 291 -19.39 -19.33 21.83
N SER A 292 -19.89 -20.32 21.10
CA SER A 292 -20.53 -21.49 21.70
C SER A 292 -19.56 -22.20 22.66
N ARG A 293 -20.05 -22.92 23.68
CA ARG A 293 -19.19 -23.66 24.61
C ARG A 293 -18.96 -25.08 24.11
N ARG A 294 -17.71 -25.57 24.22
CA ARG A 294 -17.36 -26.98 24.07
C ARG A 294 -17.87 -27.68 25.33
N HIS A 295 -18.91 -28.49 25.20
CA HIS A 295 -19.39 -29.38 26.25
C HIS A 295 -18.83 -30.78 26.04
#